data_AF-A0A7D5PHH7-F1
#
_entry.id   AF-A0A7D5PHH7-F1
#
_cell.length_a   1.000
_cell.length_b   1.000
_cell.length_c   1.000
_cell.angle_alpha   90.00
_cell.angle_beta   90.00
_cell.angle_gamma   90.00
#
_symmetry.space_group_name_H-M   'P 1'
#
loop_
_entity.id
_entity.type
_entity.pdbx_description
1 polymer ?
#
loop_
_entity_poly.entity_id
_entity_poly.type
_entity_poly.pdbx_seq_one_letter_code
_entity_poly.pdbx_strand_id
1 'polypeptide(L)'
;MGVFLAGVGVFVFLGFLVLVFHLFCWSFYSGFRVVELRSWVSSFECGFVSQGCTESFFSGTYFVLLVFFVVFDLEVSLLLNVPCQGLLYKNFFYYWLFIVTLAVGYSVECESGYVDWGY
;
A
#
# COMPACT_ATOMS: atom_id res chain seq x y z
N MET A 1 62.30 -16.89 -8.13
CA MET A 1 61.73 -16.48 -9.44
C MET A 1 60.22 -16.72 -9.52
N GLY A 2 59.72 -17.93 -9.24
CA GLY A 2 58.30 -18.28 -9.41
C GLY A 2 57.29 -17.49 -8.57
N VAL A 3 57.60 -17.19 -7.29
CA VAL A 3 56.69 -16.43 -6.40
C VAL A 3 56.53 -14.98 -6.85
N PHE A 4 57.62 -14.37 -7.37
CA PHE A 4 57.58 -13.00 -7.89
C PHE A 4 56.77 -12.94 -9.19
N LEU A 5 56.94 -13.91 -10.10
CA LEU A 5 56.14 -14.05 -11.32
C LEU A 5 54.65 -14.30 -11.01
N ALA A 6 54.34 -15.11 -10.00
CA ALA A 6 52.97 -15.34 -9.54
C ALA A 6 52.34 -14.05 -8.98
N GLY A 7 53.10 -13.27 -8.19
CA GLY A 7 52.65 -11.99 -7.65
C GLY A 7 52.34 -10.95 -8.74
N VAL A 8 53.22 -10.83 -9.75
CA VAL A 8 52.97 -9.96 -10.92
C VAL A 8 51.74 -10.41 -11.71
N GLY A 9 51.55 -11.72 -11.89
CA GLY A 9 50.37 -12.27 -12.56
C GLY A 9 49.05 -11.94 -11.86
N VAL A 10 49.01 -12.07 -10.53
CA VAL A 10 47.83 -11.72 -9.72
C VAL A 10 47.53 -10.22 -9.80
N PHE A 11 48.55 -9.36 -9.76
CA PHE A 11 48.36 -7.91 -9.86
C PHE A 11 47.78 -7.49 -11.22
N VAL A 12 48.27 -8.08 -12.33
CA VAL A 12 47.74 -7.81 -13.67
C VAL A 12 46.30 -8.30 -13.81
N PHE A 13 45.98 -9.47 -13.27
CA PHE A 13 44.62 -10.01 -13.29
C PHE A 13 43.63 -9.12 -12.51
N LEU A 14 44.02 -8.67 -11.31
CA LEU A 14 43.22 -7.74 -10.52
C LEU A 14 43.04 -6.39 -11.25
N GLY A 15 44.09 -5.86 -11.87
CA GLY A 15 44.02 -4.64 -12.67
C GLY A 15 43.05 -4.77 -13.87
N PHE A 16 43.08 -5.92 -14.55
CA PHE A 16 42.15 -6.21 -15.64
C PHE A 16 40.69 -6.26 -15.17
N LEU A 17 40.41 -6.91 -14.04
CA LEU A 17 39.06 -6.94 -13.46
C LEU A 17 38.54 -5.55 -13.11
N VAL A 18 39.40 -4.70 -12.53
CA VAL A 18 39.04 -3.31 -12.20
C VAL A 18 38.74 -2.50 -13.45
N LEU A 19 39.53 -2.66 -14.53
CA LEU A 19 39.28 -2.00 -15.80
C LEU A 19 37.96 -2.44 -16.45
N VAL A 20 37.68 -3.74 -16.46
CA VAL A 20 36.40 -4.27 -16.98
C VAL A 20 35.22 -3.72 -16.18
N PHE A 21 35.34 -3.67 -14.85
CA PHE A 21 34.31 -3.09 -13.99
C PHE A 21 34.07 -1.60 -14.31
N HIS A 22 35.13 -0.81 -14.45
CA HIS A 22 35.01 0.62 -14.75
C HIS A 22 34.43 0.89 -16.14
N LEU A 23 34.77 0.07 -17.14
CA LEU A 23 34.18 0.14 -18.48
C LEU A 23 32.70 -0.25 -18.48
N PHE A 24 32.32 -1.25 -17.67
CA PHE A 24 30.91 -1.62 -17.48
C PHE A 24 30.11 -0.49 -16.82
N CYS A 25 30.62 0.11 -15.74
CA CYS A 25 29.99 1.26 -15.09
C CYS A 25 29.87 2.46 -16.04
N TRP A 26 30.89 2.74 -16.84
CA TRP A 26 30.85 3.80 -17.85
C TRP A 26 29.80 3.53 -18.94
N SER A 27 29.73 2.29 -19.43
CA SER A 27 28.73 1.88 -20.43
C SER A 27 27.31 1.99 -19.88
N PHE A 28 27.11 1.60 -18.62
CA PHE A 28 25.82 1.75 -17.95
C PHE A 28 25.42 3.22 -17.76
N TYR A 29 26.37 4.07 -17.32
CA TYR A 29 26.13 5.50 -17.13
C TYR A 29 25.89 6.25 -18.45
N SER A 30 26.59 5.88 -19.53
CA SER A 30 26.46 6.51 -20.85
C SER A 30 25.30 5.95 -21.69
N GLY A 31 24.89 4.70 -21.46
CA GLY A 31 23.72 4.07 -22.10
C GLY A 31 22.37 4.54 -21.53
N PHE A 32 22.37 5.07 -20.31
CA PHE A 32 21.20 5.67 -19.69
C PHE A 32 20.96 7.07 -20.27
N ARG A 33 20.31 7.15 -21.44
CA ARG A 33 19.82 8.43 -21.96
C ARG A 33 18.76 8.95 -21.00
N VAL A 34 19.18 9.84 -20.09
CA VAL A 34 18.35 10.49 -19.07
C VAL A 34 17.06 11.09 -19.66
N VAL A 35 17.09 11.47 -20.94
CA VAL A 35 15.94 12.01 -21.69
C VAL A 35 14.86 10.96 -22.00
N GLU A 36 15.23 9.74 -22.40
CA GLU A 36 14.25 8.68 -22.68
C GLU A 36 13.67 8.11 -21.38
N LEU A 37 14.48 7.91 -20.35
CA LEU A 37 13.97 7.40 -19.08
C LEU A 37 13.10 8.40 -18.34
N ARG A 38 13.28 9.69 -18.57
CA ARG A 38 12.42 10.71 -17.96
C ARG A 38 10.95 10.52 -18.31
N SER A 39 10.60 10.09 -19.52
CA SER A 39 9.19 9.82 -19.89
C SER A 39 8.63 8.53 -19.29
N TRP A 40 9.49 7.55 -19.00
CA TRP A 40 9.08 6.30 -18.35
C TRP A 40 9.02 6.42 -16.82
N VAL A 41 9.82 7.33 -16.23
CA VAL A 41 9.96 7.52 -14.78
C VAL A 41 9.11 8.70 -14.26
N SER A 42 8.63 9.60 -15.14
CA SER A 42 7.71 10.67 -14.73
C SER A 42 6.31 10.14 -14.42
N SER A 43 5.65 10.72 -13.41
CA SER A 43 4.22 10.49 -13.15
C SER A 43 3.37 10.72 -14.41
N PHE A 44 2.36 9.87 -14.60
CA PHE A 44 1.46 9.99 -15.73
C PHE A 44 0.53 11.20 -15.56
N GLU A 45 0.85 12.29 -16.24
CA GLU A 45 0.04 13.52 -16.28
C GLU A 45 -0.43 13.84 -17.70
N CYS A 46 -0.78 12.82 -18.50
CA CYS A 46 -1.32 13.02 -19.85
C CYS A 46 -0.47 13.92 -20.76
N GLY A 47 0.88 13.90 -20.61
CA GLY A 47 1.81 14.70 -21.42
C GLY A 47 2.11 16.11 -20.89
N PHE A 48 1.54 16.51 -19.75
CA PHE A 48 1.91 17.75 -19.07
C PHE A 48 3.20 17.60 -18.26
N VAL A 49 3.93 18.70 -18.07
CA VAL A 49 5.06 18.75 -17.14
C VAL A 49 4.49 18.76 -15.74
N SER A 50 4.88 17.80 -14.90
CA SER A 50 4.44 17.69 -13.51
C SER A 50 4.69 18.99 -12.73
N GLN A 51 3.68 19.84 -12.71
CA GLN A 51 3.61 21.04 -11.90
C GLN A 51 2.58 20.78 -10.81
N GLY A 52 3.08 20.44 -9.62
CA GLY A 52 2.25 20.47 -8.44
C GLY A 52 2.74 19.56 -7.35
N CYS A 53 2.80 20.11 -6.15
CA CYS A 53 2.84 19.34 -4.92
C CYS A 53 1.77 18.25 -4.98
N THR A 54 2.16 17.02 -4.62
CA THR A 54 1.21 15.94 -4.41
C THR A 54 0.31 16.31 -3.25
N GLU A 55 -0.86 16.87 -3.52
CA GLU A 55 -1.90 17.02 -2.51
C GLU A 55 -2.19 15.62 -1.95
N SER A 56 -2.09 15.49 -0.63
CA SER A 56 -2.37 14.23 0.03
C SER A 56 -3.86 13.93 -0.07
N PHE A 57 -4.24 12.94 -0.88
CA PHE A 57 -5.62 12.46 -1.05
C PHE A 57 -6.21 11.77 0.20
N PHE A 58 -5.60 11.92 1.37
CA PHE A 58 -6.15 11.38 2.60
C PHE A 58 -7.35 12.23 3.02
N SER A 59 -8.53 11.86 2.52
CA SER A 59 -9.79 12.41 3.00
C SER A 59 -10.20 11.71 4.30
N GLY A 60 -10.61 12.50 5.29
CA GLY A 60 -11.14 12.00 6.56
C GLY A 60 -12.36 11.09 6.38
N THR A 61 -13.10 11.23 5.28
CA THR A 61 -14.24 10.37 4.95
C THR A 61 -13.83 8.90 4.80
N TYR A 62 -12.71 8.61 4.14
CA TYR A 62 -12.22 7.23 3.99
C TYR A 62 -11.81 6.62 5.32
N PHE A 63 -11.26 7.44 6.23
CA PHE A 63 -10.89 6.99 7.56
C PHE A 63 -12.12 6.60 8.39
N VAL A 64 -13.17 7.43 8.36
CA VAL A 64 -14.42 7.14 9.09
C VAL A 64 -15.10 5.88 8.54
N LEU A 65 -15.13 5.70 7.21
CA LEU A 65 -15.65 4.49 6.59
C LEU A 65 -14.88 3.22 7.01
N LEU A 66 -13.55 3.30 7.15
CA LEU A 66 -12.74 2.18 7.60
C LEU A 66 -13.07 1.82 9.05
N VAL A 67 -13.23 2.80 9.93
CA VAL A 67 -13.64 2.57 11.32
C VAL A 67 -15.03 1.92 11.36
N PHE A 68 -15.99 2.41 10.57
CA PHE A 68 -17.31 1.80 10.46
C PHE A 68 -17.26 0.36 10.00
N PHE A 69 -16.47 0.07 8.97
CA PHE A 69 -16.30 -1.28 8.47
C PHE A 69 -15.81 -2.24 9.56
N VAL A 70 -14.81 -1.84 10.35
CA VAL A 70 -14.27 -2.67 11.44
C VAL A 70 -15.30 -2.90 12.55
N VAL A 71 -16.06 -1.87 12.92
CA VAL A 71 -17.10 -1.98 13.96
C VAL A 71 -18.23 -2.91 13.50
N PHE A 72 -18.77 -2.71 12.29
CA PHE A 72 -19.83 -3.57 11.76
C PHE A 72 -19.37 -5.02 11.53
N ASP A 73 -18.11 -5.25 11.12
CA ASP A 73 -17.57 -6.60 10.97
C ASP A 73 -17.47 -7.35 12.31
N LEU A 74 -17.11 -6.65 13.38
CA LEU A 74 -17.12 -7.18 14.75
C LEU A 74 -18.55 -7.54 15.21
N GLU A 75 -19.51 -6.67 14.95
CA GLU A 75 -20.92 -6.87 15.31
C GLU A 75 -21.55 -8.06 14.57
N VAL A 76 -21.27 -8.19 13.26
CA VAL A 76 -21.73 -9.34 12.46
C VAL A 76 -21.09 -10.64 12.94
N SER A 77 -19.80 -10.61 13.31
CA SER A 77 -19.11 -11.76 13.90
C SER A 77 -19.78 -12.26 15.18
N LEU A 78 -20.32 -11.34 16.01
CA LEU A 78 -21.09 -11.70 17.21
C LEU A 78 -22.46 -12.32 16.85
N LEU A 79 -23.12 -11.81 15.80
CA LEU A 79 -24.40 -12.34 15.31
C LEU A 79 -24.27 -13.71 14.63
N LEU A 80 -23.10 -14.05 14.09
CA LEU A 80 -22.88 -15.33 13.41
C LEU A 80 -23.09 -16.56 14.33
N ASN A 81 -22.96 -16.38 15.65
CA ASN A 81 -23.21 -17.44 16.62
C ASN A 81 -24.70 -17.70 16.90
N VAL A 82 -25.61 -16.81 16.49
CA VAL A 82 -27.07 -16.94 16.71
C VAL A 82 -27.67 -18.22 16.10
N PRO A 83 -27.44 -18.55 14.80
CA PRO A 83 -28.02 -19.76 14.20
C PRO A 83 -27.55 -21.06 14.87
N CYS A 84 -26.34 -21.07 15.45
CA CYS A 84 -25.80 -22.23 16.15
C CYS A 84 -26.49 -22.52 17.49
N GLN A 85 -27.26 -21.58 18.03
CA GLN A 85 -27.88 -21.69 19.36
C GLN A 85 -29.29 -22.31 19.34
N GLY A 86 -29.95 -22.45 18.18
CA GLY A 86 -31.25 -23.12 18.07
C GLY A 86 -32.49 -22.27 18.43
N LEU A 87 -33.68 -22.78 18.11
CA LEU A 87 -34.96 -22.03 17.99
C LEU A 87 -35.59 -21.51 19.29
N LEU A 88 -35.19 -22.01 20.47
CA LEU A 88 -35.85 -21.72 21.75
C LEU A 88 -34.88 -21.10 22.77
N TYR A 89 -34.16 -20.08 22.36
CA TYR A 89 -33.25 -19.39 23.28
C TYR A 89 -33.98 -18.33 24.11
N LYS A 90 -33.88 -18.47 25.44
CA LYS A 90 -34.29 -17.46 26.43
C LYS A 90 -33.66 -16.07 26.18
N ASN A 91 -32.53 -16.04 25.47
CA ASN A 91 -31.75 -14.82 25.19
C ASN A 91 -32.15 -14.11 23.89
N PHE A 92 -33.20 -14.57 23.17
CA PHE A 92 -33.65 -13.94 21.93
C PHE A 92 -33.92 -12.44 22.09
N PHE A 93 -34.46 -12.03 23.25
CA PHE A 93 -34.69 -10.64 23.58
C PHE A 93 -33.41 -9.79 23.55
N TYR A 94 -32.29 -10.31 24.06
CA TYR A 94 -31.01 -9.59 24.05
C TYR A 94 -30.45 -9.44 22.63
N TYR A 95 -30.58 -10.47 21.78
CA TYR A 95 -30.20 -10.37 20.38
C TYR A 95 -31.05 -9.37 19.60
N TRP A 96 -32.36 -9.32 19.89
CA TRP A 96 -33.26 -8.35 19.28
C TRP A 96 -32.91 -6.92 19.72
N LEU A 97 -32.66 -6.71 21.02
CA LEU A 97 -32.23 -5.40 21.55
C LEU A 97 -30.87 -4.98 20.98
N PHE A 98 -29.97 -5.94 20.76
CA PHE A 98 -28.69 -5.71 20.10
C PHE A 98 -28.89 -5.20 18.66
N ILE A 99 -29.69 -5.90 17.84
CA ILE A 99 -30.01 -5.47 16.46
C ILE A 99 -30.63 -4.06 16.43
N VAL A 100 -31.56 -3.76 17.35
CA VAL A 100 -32.18 -2.42 17.42
C VAL A 100 -31.14 -1.36 17.77
N THR A 101 -30.22 -1.64 18.69
CA THR A 101 -29.15 -0.72 19.05
C THR A 101 -28.23 -0.45 17.85
N LEU A 102 -27.90 -1.47 17.05
CA LEU A 102 -27.13 -1.32 15.81
C LEU A 102 -27.85 -0.44 14.80
N ALA A 103 -29.15 -0.70 14.58
CA ALA A 103 -29.96 0.06 13.65
C ALA A 103 -30.04 1.55 14.03
N VAL A 104 -30.19 1.86 15.32
CA VAL A 104 -30.20 3.23 15.84
C VAL A 104 -28.84 3.90 15.67
N GLY A 105 -27.75 3.21 16.05
CA GLY A 105 -26.39 3.74 15.90
C GLY A 105 -26.05 4.06 14.45
N TYR A 106 -26.39 3.16 13.53
CA TYR A 106 -26.21 3.38 12.09
C TYR A 106 -27.03 4.57 11.58
N SER A 107 -28.30 4.68 11.99
CA SER A 107 -29.18 5.76 11.53
C SER A 107 -28.68 7.14 11.96
N VAL A 108 -28.19 7.27 13.21
CA VAL A 108 -27.62 8.53 13.71
C VAL A 108 -26.39 8.96 12.91
N GLU A 109 -25.56 8.00 12.51
CA GLU A 109 -24.38 8.32 11.72
C GLU A 109 -24.74 8.74 10.29
N CYS A 110 -25.70 8.06 9.66
CA CYS A 110 -26.18 8.42 8.33
C CYS A 110 -26.70 9.86 8.29
N GLU A 111 -27.51 10.26 9.27
CA GLU A 111 -28.01 11.64 9.39
C GLU A 111 -26.88 12.65 9.69
N SER A 112 -25.77 12.21 10.28
CA SER A 112 -24.61 13.05 10.56
C SER A 112 -23.74 13.31 9.31
N GLY A 113 -24.04 12.68 8.18
CA GLY A 113 -23.39 12.95 6.89
C GLY A 113 -21.98 12.37 6.73
N TYR A 114 -21.50 11.55 7.68
CA TYR A 114 -20.18 10.91 7.58
C TYR A 114 -20.10 9.82 6.50
N VAL A 115 -21.26 9.30 6.09
CA VAL A 115 -21.41 8.29 5.04
C VAL A 115 -21.78 8.94 3.70
N ASP A 116 -22.03 10.25 3.66
CA ASP A 116 -22.43 10.92 2.43
C ASP A 116 -21.24 11.05 1.49
N TRP A 117 -21.34 10.38 0.34
CA TRP A 117 -20.39 10.53 -0.74
C TRP A 117 -20.84 11.70 -1.59
N GLY A 118 -20.47 12.90 -1.15
CA GLY A 118 -20.55 14.09 -1.98
C GLY A 118 -19.66 13.90 -3.22
N TYR A 119 -20.28 13.96 -4.40
CA TYR A 119 -19.58 14.29 -5.63
C TYR A 119 -19.18 15.76 -5.64
#